data_AF-A0A2Z3HXZ9-F1
#
_entry.id   AF-A0A2Z3HXZ9-F1
#
_cell.length_a   1.000
_cell.length_b   1.000
_cell.length_c   1.000
_cell.angle_alpha   90.00
_cell.angle_beta   90.00
_cell.angle_gamma   90.00
#
_symmetry.space_group_name_H-M   'P 1'
#
loop_
_entity.id
_entity.type
_entity.pdbx_description
1 polymer ?
#
loop_
_entity_poly.entity_id
_entity_poly.type
_entity_poly.pdbx_seq_one_letter_code
_entity_poly.pdbx_strand_id
1 'polypeptide(L)'
;MPNFYAITTELVGASASLAGLILVFMGAIFSGFEGYPVQDRKHVLKGYRAKARSALGGFLLCLASLATGLGGRLYMNQCWSAISLALLLGAITWIALIAFNGVKEIA
;
A
#
# COMPACT_ATOMS: atom_id res chain seq x y z
N MET A 1 -31.94 5.81 -4.56
CA MET A 1 -30.52 6.21 -4.44
C MET A 1 -29.65 4.96 -4.55
N PRO A 2 -29.48 4.40 -5.76
CA PRO A 2 -28.71 3.18 -5.92
C PRO A 2 -27.21 3.52 -6.06
N ASN A 3 -26.36 2.58 -5.65
CA ASN A 3 -24.94 2.42 -6.00
C ASN A 3 -23.85 2.83 -4.98
N PHE A 4 -24.15 3.49 -3.85
CA PHE A 4 -23.09 3.73 -2.84
C PHE A 4 -22.49 2.44 -2.29
N TYR A 5 -23.34 1.44 -2.03
CA TYR A 5 -22.95 0.15 -1.50
C TYR A 5 -22.05 -0.65 -2.46
N ALA A 6 -22.33 -0.55 -3.77
CA ALA A 6 -21.50 -1.16 -4.80
C ALA A 6 -20.10 -0.51 -4.82
N ILE A 7 -20.04 0.83 -4.80
CA ILE A 7 -18.78 1.57 -4.80
C ILE A 7 -17.93 1.22 -3.57
N THR A 8 -18.52 1.15 -2.37
CA THR A 8 -17.78 0.77 -1.15
C THR A 8 -17.23 -0.66 -1.22
N THR A 9 -17.97 -1.59 -1.85
CA THR A 9 -17.54 -2.99 -1.98
C THR A 9 -16.38 -3.13 -2.96
N GLU A 10 -16.47 -2.48 -4.12
CA GLU A 10 -15.38 -2.39 -5.09
C GLU A 10 -14.13 -1.72 -4.48
N LEU A 11 -14.33 -0.68 -3.67
CA LEU A 11 -13.25 0.03 -3.00
C LEU A 11 -12.52 -0.87 -1.98
N VAL A 12 -13.27 -1.66 -1.20
CA VAL A 12 -12.68 -2.65 -0.27
C VAL A 12 -11.92 -3.74 -1.04
N GLY A 13 -12.47 -4.21 -2.16
CA GLY A 13 -11.79 -5.18 -3.05
C GLY A 13 -10.48 -4.63 -3.64
N ALA A 14 -10.50 -3.40 -4.14
CA ALA A 14 -9.32 -2.72 -4.66
C ALA A 14 -8.25 -2.50 -3.57
N SER A 15 -8.65 -2.05 -2.37
CA SER A 15 -7.76 -1.92 -1.20
C SER A 15 -7.10 -3.24 -0.83
N ALA A 16 -7.88 -4.33 -0.77
CA ALA A 16 -7.37 -5.65 -0.41
C ALA A 16 -6.36 -6.16 -1.45
N SER A 17 -6.66 -5.94 -2.73
CA SER A 17 -5.78 -6.31 -3.84
C SER A 17 -4.46 -5.55 -3.80
N LEU A 18 -4.51 -4.23 -3.56
CA LEU A 18 -3.32 -3.39 -3.35
C LEU A 18 -2.51 -3.84 -2.14
N ALA A 19 -3.17 -4.14 -1.02
CA ALA A 19 -2.49 -4.65 0.18
C ALA A 19 -1.73 -5.95 -0.11
N GLY A 20 -2.34 -6.87 -0.87
CA GLY A 20 -1.70 -8.10 -1.33
C GLY A 20 -0.49 -7.83 -2.23
N LEU A 21 -0.61 -6.91 -3.19
CA LEU A 21 0.50 -6.51 -4.05
C LEU A 21 1.68 -5.92 -3.26
N ILE A 22 1.42 -5.10 -2.24
CA ILE A 22 2.47 -4.53 -1.39
C ILE A 22 3.19 -5.64 -0.60
N LEU A 23 2.46 -6.63 -0.09
CA LEU A 23 3.02 -7.80 0.57
C LEU A 23 3.95 -8.60 -0.36
N VAL A 24 3.52 -8.84 -1.60
CA VAL A 24 4.34 -9.52 -2.62
C VAL A 24 5.60 -8.70 -2.94
N PHE A 25 5.45 -7.39 -3.14
CA PHE A 25 6.58 -6.49 -3.38
C PHE A 25 7.59 -6.51 -2.22
N MET A 26 7.09 -6.53 -0.98
CA MET A 26 7.92 -6.60 0.21
C MET A 26 8.65 -7.95 0.30
N GLY A 27 8.00 -9.06 -0.08
CA GLY A 27 8.65 -10.37 -0.22
C GLY A 27 9.77 -10.37 -1.26
N ALA A 28 9.55 -9.73 -2.41
CA ALA A 28 10.58 -9.58 -3.45
C ALA A 28 11.79 -8.76 -2.95
N ILE A 29 11.55 -7.69 -2.19
CA ILE A 29 12.61 -6.91 -1.52
C ILE A 29 13.42 -7.79 -0.56
N PHE A 30 12.77 -8.59 0.28
CA PHE A 30 13.50 -9.48 1.21
C PHE A 30 14.32 -10.54 0.48
N SER A 31 13.74 -11.18 -0.54
CA SER A 31 14.43 -12.17 -1.35
C SER A 31 15.63 -11.58 -2.09
N GLY A 32 15.51 -10.35 -2.61
CA GLY A 32 16.62 -9.63 -3.23
C GLY A 32 17.74 -9.30 -2.24
N PHE A 33 17.39 -8.91 -1.00
CA PHE A 33 18.38 -8.66 0.05
C PHE A 33 19.12 -9.93 0.49
N GLU A 34 18.43 -11.07 0.62
CA GLU A 34 19.05 -12.35 0.95
C GLU A 34 20.00 -12.84 -0.15
N GLY A 35 19.76 -12.47 -1.41
CA GLY A 35 20.64 -12.78 -2.52
C GLY A 35 22.05 -12.14 -2.44
N TYR A 36 22.24 -11.11 -1.62
CA TYR A 36 23.56 -10.45 -1.49
C TYR A 36 24.53 -11.25 -0.59
N PRO A 37 25.82 -11.29 -0.93
CA PRO A 37 26.86 -11.84 -0.05
C PRO A 37 26.93 -11.09 1.27
N VAL A 38 27.19 -11.82 2.37
CA VAL A 38 27.12 -11.32 3.76
C VAL A 38 27.99 -10.06 4.01
N GLN A 39 29.07 -9.92 3.24
CA GLN A 39 30.01 -8.80 3.31
C GLN A 39 29.41 -7.49 2.77
N ASP A 40 28.57 -7.56 1.72
CA ASP A 40 27.95 -6.38 1.11
C ASP A 40 26.59 -6.01 1.71
N ARG A 41 25.94 -6.96 2.40
CA ARG A 41 24.62 -6.75 3.04
C ARG A 41 24.58 -5.50 3.91
N LYS A 42 25.65 -5.16 4.64
CA LYS A 42 25.67 -3.98 5.52
C LYS A 42 25.60 -2.65 4.76
N HIS A 43 26.15 -2.57 3.55
CA HIS A 43 26.11 -1.36 2.72
C HIS A 43 24.73 -1.16 2.08
N VAL A 44 24.07 -2.24 1.65
CA VAL A 44 22.73 -2.18 1.02
C VAL A 44 21.57 -2.19 2.02
N LEU A 45 21.81 -2.59 3.29
CA LEU A 45 20.79 -2.69 4.33
C LEU A 45 20.01 -1.39 4.54
N LYS A 46 20.67 -0.23 4.46
CA LYS A 46 20.04 1.07 4.71
C LYS A 46 19.03 1.44 3.62
N GLY A 47 19.34 1.17 2.35
CA GLY A 47 18.44 1.37 1.22
C GLY A 47 17.25 0.40 1.26
N TYR A 48 17.53 -0.88 1.52
CA TYR A 48 16.48 -1.91 1.66
C TYR A 48 15.55 -1.64 2.85
N ARG A 49 16.08 -1.19 4.00
CA ARG A 49 15.25 -0.77 5.15
C ARG A 49 14.38 0.44 4.83
N ALA A 50 14.90 1.43 4.10
CA ALA A 50 14.12 2.60 3.70
C ALA A 50 12.94 2.19 2.79
N LYS A 51 13.21 1.32 1.80
CA LYS A 51 12.18 0.75 0.91
C LYS A 51 11.14 -0.10 1.66
N ALA A 52 11.58 -0.93 2.60
CA ALA A 52 10.67 -1.73 3.43
C ALA A 52 9.81 -0.84 4.35
N ARG A 53 10.38 0.21 4.95
CA ARG A 53 9.62 1.16 5.79
C ARG A 53 8.59 1.95 4.98
N SER A 54 8.94 2.38 3.77
CA SER A 54 8.00 3.12 2.92
C SER A 54 6.88 2.21 2.41
N ALA A 55 7.18 0.97 2.02
CA ALA A 55 6.19 -0.04 1.66
C ALA A 55 5.24 -0.36 2.83
N LEU A 56 5.77 -0.51 4.05
CA LEU A 56 4.96 -0.64 5.27
C LEU A 56 4.02 0.55 5.50
N GLY A 57 4.50 1.77 5.23
CA GLY A 57 3.66 2.97 5.30
C GLY A 57 2.48 2.91 4.32
N GLY A 58 2.72 2.54 3.06
CA GLY A 58 1.67 2.34 2.06
C GLY A 58 0.68 1.23 2.43
N PHE A 59 1.20 0.13 2.99
CA PHE A 59 0.37 -0.98 3.48
C PHE A 59 -0.57 -0.57 4.61
N LEU A 60 -0.06 0.19 5.59
CA LEU A 60 -0.87 0.71 6.70
C LEU A 60 -1.94 1.70 6.21
N LEU A 61 -1.63 2.52 5.21
CA LEU A 61 -2.61 3.40 4.56
C LEU A 61 -3.71 2.62 3.83
N CYS A 62 -3.36 1.54 3.11
CA CYS A 62 -4.35 0.64 2.51
C CYS A 62 -5.22 -0.03 3.57
N LEU A 63 -4.64 -0.49 4.68
CA LEU A 63 -5.40 -1.06 5.79
C LEU A 63 -6.34 -0.04 6.44
N ALA A 64 -5.89 1.20 6.63
CA ALA A 64 -6.72 2.28 7.16
C ALA A 64 -7.89 2.61 6.21
N SER A 65 -7.63 2.65 4.89
CA SER A 65 -8.67 2.81 3.87
C SER A 65 -9.68 1.66 3.89
N LEU A 66 -9.19 0.43 4.03
CA LEU A 66 -10.03 -0.78 4.08
C LEU A 66 -10.88 -0.82 5.36
N ALA A 67 -10.31 -0.48 6.51
CA ALA A 67 -11.02 -0.40 7.79
C ALA A 67 -12.09 0.70 7.80
N THR A 68 -11.77 1.88 7.25
CA THR A 68 -12.75 2.98 7.10
C THR A 68 -13.84 2.64 6.09
N GLY A 69 -13.52 1.91 5.01
CA GLY A 69 -14.48 1.48 4.00
C GLY A 69 -15.46 0.44 4.56
N LEU A 70 -14.95 -0.53 5.32
CA LEU A 70 -15.78 -1.49 6.06
C LEU A 70 -16.65 -0.81 7.11
N GLY A 71 -16.09 0.17 7.83
CA GLY A 71 -16.85 0.97 8.79
C GLY A 71 -17.96 1.80 8.13
N GLY A 72 -17.71 2.35 6.94
CA GLY A 72 -18.70 3.12 6.17
C GLY A 72 -19.88 2.26 5.73
N ARG A 73 -19.61 0.98 5.44
CA ARG A 73 -20.63 -0.03 5.12
C ARG A 73 -21.57 -0.31 6.30
N LEU A 74 -21.07 -0.24 7.54
CA LEU A 74 -21.86 -0.50 8.76
C LEU A 74 -22.69 0.71 9.20
N TYR A 75 -22.24 1.94 8.94
CA TYR A 75 -22.87 3.17 9.47
C TYR A 75 -23.76 3.92 8.47
N MET A 76 -23.93 3.45 7.21
CA MET A 76 -24.78 4.08 6.16
C MET A 76 -24.59 5.60 5.97
N ASN A 77 -23.39 6.12 6.25
CA ASN A 77 -23.11 7.56 6.25
C ASN A 77 -22.24 7.95 5.05
N GLN A 78 -22.73 8.88 4.23
CA GLN A 78 -22.18 9.26 2.91
C GLN A 78 -20.75 9.86 2.98
N CYS A 79 -20.41 10.53 4.10
CA CYS A 79 -19.10 11.15 4.30
C CYS A 79 -17.96 10.13 4.46
N TRP A 80 -18.22 8.94 5.00
CA TRP A 80 -17.17 7.94 5.24
C TRP A 80 -16.67 7.31 3.94
N SER A 81 -17.55 7.15 2.94
CA SER A 81 -17.15 6.62 1.63
C SER A 81 -16.23 7.59 0.88
N ALA A 82 -16.42 8.90 1.03
CA ALA A 82 -15.54 9.90 0.41
C ALA A 82 -14.15 9.91 1.07
N ILE A 83 -14.10 9.74 2.40
CA ILE A 83 -12.85 9.67 3.16
C ILE A 83 -12.06 8.44 2.77
N SER A 84 -12.68 7.25 2.68
CA SER A 84 -11.98 6.03 2.26
C SER A 84 -11.45 6.13 0.84
N LEU A 85 -12.18 6.78 -0.08
CA LEU A 85 -11.76 6.97 -1.46
C LEU A 85 -10.57 7.96 -1.56
N ALA A 86 -10.60 9.05 -0.79
CA ALA A 86 -9.46 9.96 -0.68
C ALA A 86 -8.23 9.26 -0.08
N LEU A 87 -8.43 8.42 0.95
CA LEU A 87 -7.37 7.61 1.54
C LEU A 87 -6.80 6.58 0.56
N LEU A 88 -7.65 5.96 -0.27
CA LEU A 88 -7.21 5.01 -1.29
C LEU A 88 -6.37 5.70 -2.37
N LEU A 89 -6.84 6.83 -2.88
CA LEU A 89 -6.09 7.62 -3.87
C LEU A 89 -4.76 8.11 -3.28
N GLY A 90 -4.77 8.53 -2.01
CA GLY A 90 -3.55 8.86 -1.26
C GLY A 90 -2.59 7.67 -1.16
N ALA A 91 -3.10 6.48 -0.85
CA ALA A 91 -2.28 5.26 -0.79
C ALA A 91 -1.70 4.90 -2.16
N ILE A 92 -2.49 4.95 -3.24
CA ILE A 92 -2.05 4.65 -4.60
C ILE A 92 -0.96 5.62 -5.05
N THR A 93 -1.17 6.93 -4.86
CA THR A 93 -0.17 7.95 -5.20
C THR A 93 1.12 7.78 -4.40
N TRP A 94 1.01 7.45 -3.10
CA TRP A 94 2.17 7.17 -2.25
C TRP A 94 2.95 5.95 -2.72
N ILE A 95 2.28 4.84 -3.05
CA ILE A 95 2.89 3.62 -3.56
C ILE A 95 3.54 3.88 -4.92
N ALA A 96 2.87 4.62 -5.81
CA ALA A 96 3.42 5.00 -7.10
C ALA A 96 4.71 5.83 -6.93
N LEU A 97 4.73 6.81 -6.03
CA LEU A 97 5.94 7.60 -5.73
C LEU A 97 7.09 6.72 -5.20
N ILE A 98 6.80 5.75 -4.34
CA ILE A 98 7.81 4.79 -3.86
C ILE A 98 8.35 3.96 -5.01
N ALA A 99 7.49 3.47 -5.90
CA ALA A 99 7.92 2.70 -7.07
C ALA A 99 8.80 3.54 -8.01
N PHE A 100 8.40 4.79 -8.30
CA PHE A 100 9.18 5.72 -9.12
C PHE A 100 10.54 6.04 -8.51
N ASN A 101 10.59 6.32 -7.20
CA ASN A 101 11.86 6.55 -6.50
C ASN A 101 12.73 5.29 -6.49
N GLY A 102 12.11 4.12 -6.34
CA GLY A 102 12.81 2.83 -6.44
C GLY A 102 13.46 2.61 -7.80
N VAL A 103 12.79 2.97 -8.90
CA VAL A 103 13.34 2.90 -10.27
C VAL A 103 14.45 3.93 -10.48
N LYS A 104 14.27 5.17 -10.00
CA LYS A 104 15.29 6.24 -10.10
C LYS A 104 16.58 5.94 -9.35
N GLU A 105 16.54 5.11 -8.31
CA GLU A 105 17.75 4.66 -7.61
C GLU A 105 18.50 3.56 -8.36
N ILE A 106 17.86 2.89 -9.32
CA ILE A 106 18.42 1.77 -10.08
C ILE A 106 18.96 2.23 -11.45
N ALA A 107 18.40 3.31 -12.02
CA ALA A 107 18.82 3.92 -13.29
C ALA A 107 19.86 5.04 -13.08
#